data_AF-A0A7X6V0Z2-F1
#
_entry.id   AF-A0A7X6V0Z2-F1
#
_cell.length_a   1.000
_cell.length_b   1.000
_cell.length_c   1.000
_cell.angle_alpha   90.00
_cell.angle_beta   90.00
_cell.angle_gamma   90.00
#
_symmetry.space_group_name_H-M   'P 1'
#
loop_
_entity.id
_entity.type
_entity.pdbx_description
1 polymer ?
#
loop_
_entity_poly.entity_id
_entity_poly.type
_entity_poly.pdbx_seq_one_letter_code
_entity_poly.pdbx_strand_id
1 'polypeptide(L)'
;MNPPCAWIHLRIPPSLERMRIVQDAACNIAAECGFPAERQRQMELAIEEVITTILRYITDEADMADAVLDIRMNVDAPVFRVSMVNEGLPFDLSEVPEYDAGQLSQFASGGDSAATSGSSQQDHFSSGLALFLLKKATDRCQIQYRGKEGNEFCLEWFLPGAHIAEQAGEEGTELVGAAQTEAAAAPPEPIEQLRVLTEADAIGFCRLMYRSYGSTYPNADFYFPERVRAHQQSGRIKSWGAVTPSGRVVGHLALMKDSPTSPAVEWGAVVVDPLWRSEGLMKKLLAAAIESMSERAESVLYAHAVTSHPYTQKTCNRFEFVPTALLLGFIVDNIRFRGIQENAAYRETIFVASRLFRTLPQQRLYPPPWHRETIARLLAGSGLSLDDLTAAAGGEAAAELPAQSTFATMTIASINIAILDVPAVGADFAAVLGFELRRLCRARVDVIYLTLDLADPNVEDAVKAAEDLGFFLGGWLPMQPFAYGLAFQYLNTTKVDFNNIATDGDQAGWLKGVIRREQQRIEHGLYGGHAPGACPD
;
A
#
# COMPACT_ATOMS: atom_id res chain seq x y z
N MET A 1 17.82 22.85 -3.14
CA MET A 1 18.75 22.49 -2.06
C MET A 1 18.23 21.21 -1.46
N ASN A 2 19.01 20.14 -1.40
CA ASN A 2 18.59 18.95 -0.66
C ASN A 2 18.29 19.38 0.78
N PRO A 3 17.14 19.00 1.36
CA PRO A 3 16.96 19.21 2.79
C PRO A 3 18.14 18.50 3.49
N PRO A 4 18.78 19.13 4.49
CA PRO A 4 19.82 18.46 5.25
C PRO A 4 19.27 17.13 5.78
N CYS A 5 20.14 16.11 5.89
CA CYS A 5 19.81 14.86 6.58
C CYS A 5 19.58 15.17 8.06
N ALA A 6 18.39 15.69 8.35
CA ALA A 6 17.94 16.11 9.66
C ALA A 6 17.18 14.92 10.24
N TRP A 7 17.83 14.27 11.21
CA TRP A 7 17.21 13.24 12.01
C TRP A 7 17.28 13.65 13.48
N ILE A 8 16.21 13.37 14.21
CA ILE A 8 16.13 13.57 15.65
C ILE A 8 15.61 12.27 16.26
N HIS A 9 16.27 11.84 17.34
CA HIS A 9 15.79 10.74 18.18
C HIS A 9 15.57 11.28 19.59
N LEU A 10 14.33 11.23 20.07
CA LEU A 10 13.96 11.62 21.43
C LEU A 10 13.50 10.37 22.20
N ARG A 11 13.89 10.30 23.47
CA ARG A 11 13.31 9.35 24.43
C ARG A 11 12.82 10.15 25.62
N ILE A 12 11.50 10.26 25.73
CA ILE A 12 10.83 11.05 26.77
C ILE A 12 9.71 10.21 27.38
N PRO A 13 9.31 10.42 28.64
CA PRO A 13 8.10 9.78 29.14
C PRO A 13 6.87 10.38 28.47
N PRO A 14 5.83 9.57 28.22
CA PRO A 14 4.58 10.07 27.68
C PRO A 14 4.00 11.06 28.69
N SER A 15 3.81 12.32 28.28
CA SER A 15 3.20 13.36 29.12
C SER A 15 2.77 14.56 28.28
N LEU A 16 1.67 15.19 28.69
CA LEU A 16 1.19 16.43 28.04
C LEU A 16 2.18 17.59 28.20
N GLU A 17 2.91 17.64 29.32
CA GLU A 17 3.91 18.68 29.59
C GLU A 17 5.10 18.62 28.62
N ARG A 18 5.50 17.42 28.19
CA ARG A 18 6.67 17.22 27.31
C ARG A 18 6.29 17.09 25.85
N MET A 19 5.00 16.99 25.53
CA MET A 19 4.48 16.99 24.16
C MET A 19 5.02 18.16 23.33
N ARG A 20 5.14 19.35 23.95
CA ARG A 20 5.64 20.54 23.26
C ARG A 20 7.06 20.36 22.72
N ILE A 21 7.91 19.58 23.40
CA ILE A 21 9.27 19.28 22.94
C ILE A 21 9.23 18.54 21.60
N VAL A 22 8.29 17.59 21.46
CA VAL A 22 8.09 16.80 20.25
C VAL A 22 7.55 17.68 19.12
N GLN A 23 6.53 18.49 19.43
CA GLN A 23 5.93 19.42 18.47
C GLN A 23 6.96 20.44 17.97
N ASP A 24 7.71 21.09 18.86
CA ASP A 24 8.72 22.07 18.50
C ASP A 24 9.85 21.44 17.67
N ALA A 25 10.31 20.23 18.02
CA ALA A 25 11.31 19.51 17.24
C ALA A 25 10.80 19.20 15.81
N ALA A 26 9.56 18.72 15.68
CA ALA A 26 8.96 18.44 14.38
C ALA A 26 8.74 19.73 13.56
N CYS A 27 8.24 20.79 14.18
CA CYS A 27 8.04 22.08 13.52
C CYS A 27 9.35 22.73 13.08
N ASN A 28 10.43 22.58 13.86
CA ASN A 28 11.75 23.06 13.47
C ASN A 28 12.24 22.36 12.19
N ILE A 29 12.18 21.02 12.15
CA ILE A 29 12.52 20.27 10.92
C ILE A 29 11.59 20.66 9.77
N ALA A 30 10.28 20.78 10.03
CA ALA A 30 9.30 21.14 9.01
C ALA A 30 9.56 22.55 8.43
N ALA A 31 9.95 23.51 9.27
CA ALA A 31 10.31 24.85 8.83
C ALA A 31 11.59 24.83 7.96
N GLU A 32 12.61 24.04 8.34
CA GLU A 32 13.81 23.83 7.52
C GLU A 32 13.49 23.18 6.16
N CYS A 33 12.49 22.29 6.14
CA CYS A 33 11.97 21.66 4.93
C CYS A 33 11.03 22.58 4.11
N GLY A 34 10.75 23.79 4.58
CA GLY A 34 9.92 24.78 3.88
C GLY A 34 8.41 24.57 3.98
N PHE A 35 7.92 23.77 4.93
CA PHE A 35 6.49 23.58 5.13
C PHE A 35 5.81 24.90 5.52
N PRO A 36 4.63 25.24 4.96
CA PRO A 36 3.90 26.44 5.34
C PRO A 36 3.37 26.32 6.77
N ALA A 37 3.21 27.45 7.47
CA ALA A 37 2.78 27.50 8.87
C ALA A 37 1.45 26.75 9.13
N GLU A 38 0.54 26.72 8.16
CA GLU A 38 -0.70 25.93 8.26
C GLU A 38 -0.44 24.43 8.34
N ARG A 39 0.51 23.91 7.54
CA ARG A 39 0.89 22.50 7.59
C ARG A 39 1.66 22.14 8.85
N GLN A 40 2.47 23.07 9.36
CA GLN A 40 3.14 22.90 10.65
C GLN A 40 2.11 22.76 11.79
N ARG A 41 1.04 23.56 11.80
CA ARG A 41 -0.06 23.40 12.79
C ARG A 41 -0.75 22.04 12.69
N GLN A 42 -0.96 21.53 11.46
CA GLN A 42 -1.49 20.17 11.27
C GLN A 42 -0.54 19.11 11.85
N MET A 43 0.77 19.28 11.70
CA MET A 43 1.76 18.38 12.32
C MET A 43 1.68 18.41 13.84
N GLU A 44 1.60 19.60 14.44
CA GLU A 44 1.44 19.75 15.90
C GLU A 44 0.21 19.00 16.40
N LEU A 45 -0.93 19.17 15.71
CA LEU A 45 -2.18 18.49 16.01
C LEU A 45 -2.02 16.96 15.92
N ALA A 46 -1.42 16.45 14.84
CA ALA A 46 -1.25 15.01 14.68
C ALA A 46 -0.37 14.41 15.79
N ILE A 47 0.71 15.11 16.17
CA ILE A 47 1.59 14.70 17.28
C ILE A 47 0.82 14.69 18.60
N GLU A 48 -0.01 15.70 18.84
CA GLU A 48 -0.84 15.79 20.04
C GLU A 48 -1.86 14.66 20.14
N GLU A 49 -2.54 14.34 19.04
CA GLU A 49 -3.50 13.25 19.00
C GLU A 49 -2.82 11.89 19.27
N VAL A 50 -1.63 11.63 18.71
CA VAL A 50 -0.89 10.39 18.99
C VAL A 50 -0.48 10.32 20.46
N ILE A 51 0.15 11.36 21.02
CA ILE A 51 0.64 11.33 22.41
C ILE A 51 -0.54 11.21 23.38
N THR A 52 -1.63 11.91 23.12
CA THR A 52 -2.85 11.82 23.92
C THR A 52 -3.49 10.44 23.85
N THR A 53 -3.48 9.82 22.66
CA THR A 53 -3.96 8.45 22.47
C THR A 53 -3.11 7.45 23.27
N ILE A 54 -1.78 7.58 23.21
CA ILE A 54 -0.84 6.74 23.97
C ILE A 54 -1.13 6.86 25.47
N LEU A 55 -1.24 8.10 25.97
CA LEU A 55 -1.50 8.36 27.38
C LEU A 55 -2.84 7.81 27.87
N ARG A 56 -3.89 7.87 27.06
CA ARG A 56 -5.24 7.49 27.49
C ARG A 56 -5.52 6.00 27.41
N TYR A 57 -4.93 5.32 26.43
CA TYR A 57 -5.37 3.98 26.06
C TYR A 57 -4.26 2.93 26.02
N ILE A 58 -2.99 3.37 25.99
CA ILE A 58 -1.86 2.46 25.75
C ILE A 58 -1.06 2.28 27.03
N THR A 59 -0.84 3.34 27.79
CA THR A 59 0.03 3.26 28.95
C THR A 59 -0.80 3.20 30.24
N ASP A 60 -0.66 2.11 31.00
CA ASP A 60 -1.36 1.92 32.27
C ASP A 60 -0.89 2.90 33.36
N GLU A 61 -1.80 3.30 34.25
CA GLU A 61 -1.48 4.20 35.37
C GLU A 61 -0.34 3.67 36.27
N ALA A 62 -0.25 2.34 36.42
CA ALA A 62 0.79 1.69 37.20
C ALA A 62 2.18 1.79 36.55
N ASP A 63 2.23 1.85 35.22
CA ASP A 63 3.47 1.83 34.42
C ASP A 63 3.89 3.23 33.94
N MET A 64 3.04 4.25 34.15
CA MET A 64 3.29 5.66 33.82
C MET A 64 4.69 6.17 34.22
N ALA A 65 5.19 5.75 35.39
CA ALA A 65 6.45 6.25 35.93
C ALA A 65 7.67 5.77 35.14
N ASP A 66 7.58 4.57 34.56
CA ASP A 66 8.67 3.91 33.82
C ASP A 66 8.43 3.91 32.30
N ALA A 67 7.25 4.36 31.86
CA ALA A 67 6.89 4.42 30.46
C ALA A 67 7.82 5.35 29.66
N VAL A 68 8.24 4.86 28.49
CA VAL A 68 9.07 5.61 27.55
C VAL A 68 8.36 5.70 26.21
N LEU A 69 8.36 6.91 25.65
CA LEU A 69 7.99 7.19 24.28
C LEU A 69 9.27 7.41 23.47
N ASP A 70 9.59 6.46 22.58
CA ASP A 70 10.72 6.54 21.65
C ASP A 70 10.25 7.22 20.35
N ILE A 71 10.78 8.39 20.04
CA ILE A 71 10.33 9.22 18.92
C ILE A 71 11.45 9.43 17.94
N ARG A 72 11.23 9.05 16.69
CA ARG A 72 12.19 9.15 15.60
C ARG A 72 11.63 10.05 14.53
N MET A 73 12.32 11.15 14.26
CA MET A 73 11.97 12.08 13.19
C MET A 73 13.05 12.00 12.14
N ASN A 74 12.68 11.81 10.87
CA ASN A 74 13.65 11.74 9.80
C ASN A 74 13.07 12.31 8.49
N VAL A 75 13.92 12.99 7.73
CA VAL A 75 13.60 13.48 6.39
C VAL A 75 14.07 12.44 5.37
N ASP A 76 13.19 11.48 5.06
CA ASP A 76 13.36 10.50 4.00
C ASP A 76 12.68 11.01 2.72
N ALA A 77 13.32 11.94 2.01
CA ALA A 77 12.72 12.57 0.83
C ALA A 77 12.09 11.53 -0.13
N PRO A 78 10.84 11.75 -0.59
CA PRO A 78 10.09 13.01 -0.54
C PRO A 78 9.22 13.22 0.69
N VAL A 79 9.43 12.49 1.79
CA VAL A 79 8.62 12.64 3.01
C VAL A 79 9.44 13.08 4.23
N PHE A 80 8.79 13.83 5.11
CA PHE A 80 9.18 13.97 6.50
C PHE A 80 8.37 12.96 7.32
N ARG A 81 9.05 12.08 8.06
CA ARG A 81 8.45 11.01 8.87
C ARG A 81 8.68 11.27 10.35
N VAL A 82 7.65 11.03 11.15
CA VAL A 82 7.72 10.96 12.62
C VAL A 82 7.17 9.60 13.06
N SER A 83 8.01 8.74 13.63
CA SER A 83 7.64 7.48 14.28
C SER A 83 7.64 7.66 15.81
N MET A 84 6.64 7.13 16.49
CA MET A 84 6.51 7.11 17.95
C MET A 84 6.21 5.69 18.43
N VAL A 85 7.08 5.15 19.28
CA VAL A 85 6.97 3.79 19.81
C VAL A 85 6.76 3.82 21.32
N ASN A 86 5.79 3.06 21.81
CA ASN A 86 5.50 2.91 23.24
C ASN A 86 5.25 1.43 23.58
N GLU A 87 5.94 0.92 24.60
CA GLU A 87 5.91 -0.49 25.07
C GLU A 87 4.66 -0.86 25.89
N GLY A 88 3.65 0.02 25.96
CA GLY A 88 2.44 -0.20 26.75
C GLY A 88 1.49 -1.25 26.18
N LEU A 89 0.27 -1.28 26.72
CA LEU A 89 -0.80 -2.19 26.34
C LEU A 89 -1.01 -2.25 24.82
N PRO A 90 -1.34 -3.43 24.26
CA PRO A 90 -1.76 -3.53 22.86
C PRO A 90 -2.88 -2.51 22.59
N PHE A 91 -2.67 -1.63 21.61
CA PHE A 91 -3.62 -0.55 21.38
C PHE A 91 -4.58 -0.86 20.26
N ASP A 92 -5.84 -0.84 20.63
CA ASP A 92 -6.94 -1.30 19.80
C ASP A 92 -7.74 -0.12 19.24
N LEU A 93 -7.31 0.37 18.08
CA LEU A 93 -7.95 1.46 17.33
C LEU A 93 -9.42 1.22 16.92
N SER A 94 -10.01 0.04 17.19
CA SER A 94 -11.46 -0.21 17.04
C SER A 94 -12.27 -0.04 18.33
N GLU A 95 -11.66 -0.02 19.51
CA GLU A 95 -12.35 0.44 20.73
C GLU A 95 -12.64 1.94 20.66
N VAL A 96 -11.87 2.62 19.82
CA VAL A 96 -12.08 3.97 19.35
C VAL A 96 -13.27 4.01 18.35
N PRO A 97 -14.40 4.66 18.69
CA PRO A 97 -15.52 4.83 17.78
C PRO A 97 -15.15 5.66 16.56
N GLU A 98 -15.93 5.56 15.48
CA GLU A 98 -15.80 6.53 14.41
C GLU A 98 -16.30 7.90 14.84
N TYR A 99 -15.59 8.94 14.44
CA TYR A 99 -16.09 10.30 14.59
C TYR A 99 -17.35 10.50 13.73
N ASP A 100 -18.46 10.78 14.40
CA ASP A 100 -19.71 11.20 13.76
C ASP A 100 -20.03 12.65 14.18
N ALA A 101 -19.95 13.57 13.21
CA ALA A 101 -20.26 14.98 13.42
C ALA A 101 -21.72 15.23 13.85
N GLY A 102 -22.63 14.27 13.58
CA GLY A 102 -24.03 14.31 14.03
C GLY A 102 -24.20 14.06 15.53
N GLN A 103 -23.22 13.46 16.22
CA GLN A 103 -23.25 13.30 17.68
C GLN A 103 -22.96 14.63 18.39
N LEU A 104 -22.21 15.54 17.77
CA LEU A 104 -21.86 16.87 18.32
C LEU A 104 -23.10 17.74 18.59
N SER A 105 -24.10 17.67 17.72
CA SER A 105 -25.37 18.39 17.89
C SER A 105 -26.26 17.77 18.97
N GLN A 106 -26.13 16.48 19.25
CA GLN A 106 -26.82 15.79 20.36
C GLN A 106 -26.15 16.09 21.71
N PHE A 107 -24.82 16.16 21.77
CA PHE A 107 -24.08 16.61 22.96
C PHE A 107 -24.31 18.10 23.28
N ALA A 108 -24.41 18.96 22.27
CA ALA A 108 -24.66 20.40 22.47
C ALA A 108 -26.12 20.75 22.81
N SER A 109 -27.08 19.85 22.58
CA SER A 109 -28.50 20.07 22.87
C SER A 109 -28.99 19.39 24.16
N GLY A 110 -28.16 18.54 24.79
CA GLY A 110 -28.44 17.92 26.08
C GLY A 110 -28.04 18.81 27.26
N GLY A 111 -28.93 19.69 27.70
CA GLY A 111 -28.79 20.38 28.98
C GLY A 111 -28.96 19.42 30.17
N ASP A 112 -27.98 19.42 31.08
CA ASP A 112 -28.08 19.10 32.52
C ASP A 112 -28.80 17.83 33.00
N SER A 113 -28.83 16.70 32.26
CA SER A 113 -29.43 15.46 32.82
C SER A 113 -28.75 14.11 32.54
N ALA A 114 -27.42 14.06 32.37
CA ALA A 114 -26.70 12.80 32.16
C ALA A 114 -25.48 12.64 33.10
N ALA A 115 -25.73 12.62 34.41
CA ALA A 115 -24.68 12.43 35.42
C ALA A 115 -24.49 10.97 35.89
N THR A 116 -25.04 9.96 35.21
CA THR A 116 -24.95 8.56 35.67
C THR A 116 -24.47 7.54 34.64
N SER A 117 -23.91 7.98 33.50
CA SER A 117 -23.21 7.11 32.52
C SER A 117 -22.01 7.79 31.85
N GLY A 118 -21.41 8.78 32.52
CA GLY A 118 -20.61 9.85 31.92
C GLY A 118 -19.10 9.66 31.76
N SER A 119 -18.57 8.44 31.61
CA SER A 119 -17.15 8.25 31.23
C SER A 119 -17.02 7.61 29.85
N SER A 120 -17.60 6.42 29.65
CA SER A 120 -17.41 5.64 28.42
C SER A 120 -17.83 6.39 27.15
N GLN A 121 -19.00 7.04 27.10
CA GLN A 121 -19.46 7.74 25.90
C GLN A 121 -18.59 8.95 25.53
N GLN A 122 -18.02 9.65 26.51
CA GLN A 122 -17.20 10.83 26.29
C GLN A 122 -15.77 10.45 25.86
N ASP A 123 -15.24 9.37 26.40
CA ASP A 123 -13.95 8.77 26.00
C ASP A 123 -14.03 8.16 24.59
N HIS A 124 -15.16 7.53 24.27
CA HIS A 124 -15.48 7.05 22.94
C HIS A 124 -15.49 8.22 21.92
N PHE A 125 -16.27 9.27 22.14
CA PHE A 125 -16.29 10.40 21.19
C PHE A 125 -14.91 11.04 20.98
N SER A 126 -14.15 11.19 22.06
CA SER A 126 -12.82 11.81 22.04
C SER A 126 -11.81 11.02 21.22
N SER A 127 -11.80 9.69 21.37
CA SER A 127 -10.90 8.84 20.58
C SER A 127 -11.25 8.83 19.10
N GLY A 128 -12.54 8.82 18.76
CA GLY A 128 -12.96 8.80 17.36
C GLY A 128 -12.58 10.06 16.61
N LEU A 129 -12.72 11.20 17.28
CA LEU A 129 -12.22 12.48 16.82
C LEU A 129 -10.71 12.46 16.60
N ALA A 130 -9.93 11.89 17.54
CA ALA A 130 -8.47 11.79 17.43
C ALA A 130 -8.03 11.08 16.13
N LEU A 131 -8.62 9.92 15.83
CA LEU A 131 -8.28 9.17 14.61
C LEU A 131 -8.72 9.92 13.33
N PHE A 132 -9.87 10.59 13.36
CA PHE A 132 -10.33 11.43 12.25
C PHE A 132 -9.36 12.59 11.99
N LEU A 133 -8.92 13.28 13.04
CA LEU A 133 -7.97 14.38 12.96
C LEU A 133 -6.61 13.90 12.44
N LEU A 134 -6.11 12.76 12.91
CA LEU A 134 -4.87 12.16 12.40
C LEU A 134 -4.91 11.91 10.89
N LYS A 135 -6.02 11.34 10.38
CA LYS A 135 -6.22 11.09 8.94
C LYS A 135 -6.30 12.38 8.13
N LYS A 136 -6.73 13.49 8.72
CA LYS A 136 -6.81 14.80 8.04
C LYS A 136 -5.51 15.60 8.14
N ALA A 137 -4.75 15.38 9.20
CA ALA A 137 -3.55 16.14 9.51
C ALA A 137 -2.27 15.56 8.87
N THR A 138 -2.29 14.29 8.46
CA THR A 138 -1.15 13.58 7.84
C THR A 138 -1.41 13.25 6.38
N ASP A 139 -0.35 13.05 5.59
CA ASP A 139 -0.47 12.49 4.24
C ASP A 139 -0.53 10.97 4.26
N ARG A 140 0.21 10.35 5.19
CA ARG A 140 0.12 8.91 5.49
C ARG A 140 0.25 8.69 6.99
N CYS A 141 -0.49 7.69 7.48
CA CYS A 141 -0.44 7.23 8.86
C CYS A 141 -0.43 5.70 8.86
N GLN A 142 0.54 5.10 9.53
CA GLN A 142 0.66 3.66 9.74
C GLN A 142 0.72 3.40 11.23
N ILE A 143 0.07 2.33 11.70
CA ILE A 143 0.09 1.93 13.10
C ILE A 143 0.42 0.44 13.13
N GLN A 144 1.43 0.08 13.90
CA GLN A 144 2.00 -1.25 13.95
C GLN A 144 2.04 -1.76 15.40
N TYR A 145 1.46 -2.93 15.66
CA TYR A 145 1.66 -3.63 16.92
C TYR A 145 2.80 -4.64 16.78
N ARG A 146 3.85 -4.47 17.59
CA ARG A 146 5.13 -5.19 17.51
C ARG A 146 5.35 -6.17 18.67
N GLY A 147 4.26 -6.67 19.28
CA GLY A 147 4.34 -7.57 20.43
C GLY A 147 5.04 -6.90 21.61
N LYS A 148 6.15 -7.48 22.08
CA LYS A 148 6.95 -6.96 23.21
C LYS A 148 7.55 -5.57 22.98
N GLU A 149 7.70 -5.14 21.73
CA GLU A 149 8.20 -3.80 21.39
C GLU A 149 7.08 -2.74 21.41
N GLY A 150 5.83 -3.16 21.67
CA GLY A 150 4.69 -2.28 21.85
C GLY A 150 4.06 -1.76 20.56
N ASN A 151 3.48 -0.56 20.62
CA ASN A 151 2.77 0.08 19.52
C ASN A 151 3.65 1.15 18.86
N GLU A 152 3.77 1.10 17.54
CA GLU A 152 4.47 2.10 16.71
C GLU A 152 3.47 2.89 15.86
N PHE A 153 3.45 4.21 16.04
CA PHE A 153 2.70 5.17 15.22
C PHE A 153 3.66 5.87 14.26
N CYS A 154 3.46 5.70 12.95
CA CYS A 154 4.28 6.31 11.91
C CYS A 154 3.45 7.32 11.11
N LEU A 155 3.80 8.60 11.23
CA LEU A 155 3.17 9.74 10.56
C LEU A 155 4.09 10.26 9.45
N GLU A 156 3.56 10.51 8.26
CA GLU A 156 4.31 11.05 7.13
C GLU A 156 3.64 12.28 6.51
N TRP A 157 4.47 13.25 6.12
CA TRP A 157 4.09 14.42 5.33
C TRP A 157 5.00 14.56 4.12
N PHE A 158 4.44 14.78 2.94
CA PHE A 158 5.19 15.08 1.73
C PHE A 158 5.87 16.44 1.83
N LEU A 159 7.16 16.46 1.50
CA LEU A 159 7.92 17.69 1.40
C LEU A 159 7.25 18.66 0.38
N PRO A 160 7.24 19.98 0.68
CA PRO A 160 6.68 20.97 -0.23
C PRO A 160 7.34 20.92 -1.60
N GLY A 161 6.53 21.02 -2.64
CA GLY A 161 6.98 21.07 -4.03
C GLY A 161 5.84 21.52 -4.93
N ALA A 162 6.17 22.18 -6.03
CA ALA A 162 5.17 22.65 -6.98
C ALA A 162 4.73 21.51 -7.90
N HIS A 163 3.43 21.42 -8.13
CA HIS A 163 2.86 20.46 -9.07
C HIS A 163 3.29 20.84 -10.50
N ILE A 164 3.44 19.86 -11.38
CA ILE A 164 3.93 20.11 -12.74
C ILE A 164 3.04 21.08 -13.53
N ALA A 165 1.74 21.10 -13.24
CA ALA A 165 0.79 22.06 -13.83
C ALA A 165 1.03 23.51 -13.35
N GLU A 166 1.48 23.71 -12.11
CA GLU A 166 1.77 25.04 -11.54
C GLU A 166 3.11 25.58 -12.05
N GLN A 167 4.10 24.69 -12.20
CA GLN A 167 5.42 25.03 -12.75
C GLN A 167 5.37 25.38 -14.25
N ALA A 168 4.26 25.10 -14.92
CA ALA A 168 4.09 25.29 -16.36
C ALA A 168 3.29 26.56 -16.76
N GLY A 169 3.16 27.56 -15.88
CA GLY A 169 2.38 28.79 -16.15
C GLY A 169 2.63 29.46 -17.53
N GLU A 170 1.59 30.12 -18.08
CA GLU A 170 1.42 30.75 -19.42
C GLU A 170 1.81 29.92 -20.68
N GLU A 171 2.75 28.97 -20.59
CA GLU A 171 2.95 27.88 -21.57
C GLU A 171 1.84 26.80 -21.47
N GLY A 172 0.93 26.94 -20.50
CA GLY A 172 -0.25 26.09 -20.31
C GLY A 172 -1.17 26.01 -21.54
N THR A 173 -1.11 27.00 -22.44
CA THR A 173 -1.83 26.97 -23.72
C THR A 173 -1.34 25.87 -24.66
N GLU A 174 -0.08 25.43 -24.57
CA GLU A 174 0.44 24.28 -25.34
C GLU A 174 0.19 22.93 -24.65
N LEU A 175 0.09 22.90 -23.31
CA LEU A 175 -0.21 21.68 -22.54
C LEU A 175 -1.69 21.29 -22.60
N VAL A 176 -2.58 22.27 -22.78
CA VAL A 176 -4.03 22.05 -22.99
C VAL A 176 -4.35 21.92 -24.48
N GLY A 177 -3.62 22.59 -25.37
CA GLY A 177 -3.87 22.63 -26.82
C GLY A 177 -3.40 21.41 -27.62
N ALA A 178 -2.40 20.66 -27.17
CA ALA A 178 -1.85 19.53 -27.94
C ALA A 178 -2.78 18.29 -28.03
N ALA A 179 -3.86 18.25 -27.24
CA ALA A 179 -4.87 17.18 -27.33
C ALA A 179 -6.02 17.50 -28.29
N GLN A 180 -6.06 18.69 -28.91
CA GLN A 180 -7.16 19.10 -29.80
C GLN A 180 -6.75 19.59 -31.20
N THR A 181 -5.49 19.42 -31.62
CA THR A 181 -5.13 19.64 -33.02
C THR A 181 -4.89 18.30 -33.71
N GLU A 182 -5.97 17.59 -34.01
CA GLU A 182 -6.00 16.46 -34.95
C GLU A 182 -5.84 16.94 -36.42
N ALA A 183 -5.11 18.04 -36.64
CA ALA A 183 -4.91 18.65 -37.94
C ALA A 183 -3.45 19.10 -38.11
N ALA A 184 -2.72 18.35 -38.93
CA ALA A 184 -1.48 18.77 -39.61
C ALA A 184 -0.28 19.17 -38.74
N ALA A 185 0.09 18.36 -37.73
CA ALA A 185 1.42 18.46 -37.11
C ALA A 185 2.47 17.74 -37.99
N ALA A 186 3.67 18.31 -38.08
CA ALA A 186 4.85 17.68 -38.69
C ALA A 186 5.05 16.25 -38.14
N PRO A 187 5.63 15.31 -38.91
CA PRO A 187 5.91 13.98 -38.41
C PRO A 187 6.69 14.07 -37.09
N PRO A 188 6.32 13.27 -36.07
CA PRO A 188 6.96 13.32 -34.77
C PRO A 188 8.48 13.12 -34.93
N GLU A 189 9.27 13.83 -34.13
CA GLU A 189 10.72 13.61 -34.10
C GLU A 189 11.03 12.11 -33.90
N PRO A 190 12.04 11.57 -34.59
CA PRO A 190 12.44 10.18 -34.39
C PRO A 190 12.91 9.98 -32.94
N ILE A 191 12.83 8.74 -32.47
CA ILE A 191 13.46 8.37 -31.19
C ILE A 191 14.97 8.31 -31.41
N GLU A 192 15.72 9.14 -30.71
CA GLU A 192 17.18 9.13 -30.75
C GLU A 192 17.73 7.99 -29.89
N GLN A 193 17.20 7.85 -28.68
CA GLN A 193 17.74 6.93 -27.69
C GLN A 193 16.67 6.34 -26.77
N LEU A 194 16.88 5.07 -26.41
CA LEU A 194 16.27 4.44 -25.24
C LEU A 194 17.33 4.37 -24.16
N ARG A 195 17.14 5.09 -23.05
CA ARG A 195 18.16 5.17 -21.98
C ARG A 195 17.54 5.21 -20.60
N VAL A 196 18.37 4.95 -19.59
CA VAL A 196 18.03 5.26 -18.20
C VAL A 196 17.84 6.78 -18.07
N LEU A 197 16.76 7.18 -17.41
CA LEU A 197 16.49 8.57 -17.10
C LEU A 197 17.24 9.00 -15.82
N THR A 198 17.66 10.25 -15.84
CA THR A 198 18.38 10.93 -14.76
C THR A 198 17.44 11.89 -14.04
N GLU A 199 17.91 12.51 -12.96
CA GLU A 199 17.17 13.54 -12.23
C GLU A 199 16.82 14.77 -13.09
N ALA A 200 17.64 15.06 -14.10
CA ALA A 200 17.38 16.13 -15.06
C ALA A 200 16.12 15.86 -15.91
N ASP A 201 15.77 14.59 -16.11
CA ASP A 201 14.63 14.17 -16.91
C ASP A 201 13.28 14.22 -16.15
N ALA A 202 13.31 14.45 -14.82
CA ALA A 202 12.11 14.38 -13.97
C ALA A 202 10.97 15.31 -14.43
N ILE A 203 11.29 16.53 -14.88
CA ILE A 203 10.31 17.48 -15.43
C ILE A 203 9.70 16.93 -16.72
N GLY A 204 10.54 16.37 -17.62
CA GLY A 204 10.09 15.77 -18.87
C GLY A 204 9.13 14.61 -18.64
N PHE A 205 9.46 13.74 -17.68
CA PHE A 205 8.58 12.64 -17.26
C PHE A 205 7.25 13.14 -16.69
N CYS A 206 7.26 14.09 -15.74
CA CYS A 206 6.02 14.62 -15.15
C CYS A 206 5.12 15.27 -16.21
N ARG A 207 5.70 15.97 -17.19
CA ARG A 207 4.97 16.54 -18.34
C ARG A 207 4.34 15.44 -19.20
N LEU A 208 5.06 14.35 -19.47
CA LEU A 208 4.52 13.20 -20.21
C LEU A 208 3.35 12.52 -19.48
N MET A 209 3.47 12.34 -18.15
CA MET A 209 2.40 11.82 -17.30
C MET A 209 1.17 12.71 -17.35
N TYR A 210 1.33 14.02 -17.15
CA TYR A 210 0.24 14.98 -17.18
C TYR A 210 -0.45 15.05 -18.55
N ARG A 211 0.31 15.03 -19.65
CA ARG A 211 -0.26 14.99 -21.02
C ARG A 211 -1.11 13.74 -21.26
N SER A 212 -0.69 12.60 -20.72
CA SER A 212 -1.34 11.31 -20.99
C SER A 212 -2.53 11.02 -20.07
N TYR A 213 -2.43 11.40 -18.79
CA TYR A 213 -3.41 11.07 -17.75
C TYR A 213 -4.11 12.30 -17.14
N GLY A 214 -3.75 13.53 -17.53
CA GLY A 214 -4.19 14.71 -16.77
C GLY A 214 -3.74 14.59 -15.31
N SER A 215 -4.68 14.68 -14.37
CA SER A 215 -4.45 14.50 -12.93
C SER A 215 -4.99 13.17 -12.36
N THR A 216 -5.30 12.19 -13.21
CA THR A 216 -6.00 10.96 -12.78
C THR A 216 -5.08 9.76 -12.54
N TYR A 217 -3.77 9.90 -12.73
CA TYR A 217 -2.84 8.81 -12.40
C TYR A 217 -2.75 8.64 -10.87
N PRO A 218 -2.85 7.42 -10.31
CA PRO A 218 -2.96 7.23 -8.86
C PRO A 218 -1.74 7.69 -8.06
N ASN A 219 -0.54 7.55 -8.63
CA ASN A 219 0.68 7.97 -7.95
C ASN A 219 0.88 9.48 -8.15
N ALA A 220 0.45 10.24 -7.15
CA ALA A 220 0.56 11.70 -7.15
C ALA A 220 2.02 12.17 -7.33
N ASP A 221 3.01 11.41 -6.86
CA ASP A 221 4.42 11.81 -6.92
C ASP A 221 4.92 12.00 -8.35
N PHE A 222 4.29 11.33 -9.33
CA PHE A 222 4.65 11.46 -10.76
C PHE A 222 4.18 12.77 -11.41
N TYR A 223 3.56 13.64 -10.61
CA TYR A 223 3.25 15.01 -10.99
C TYR A 223 4.13 16.05 -10.29
N PHE A 224 5.08 15.64 -9.45
CA PHE A 224 5.99 16.54 -8.74
C PHE A 224 7.44 16.18 -9.08
N PRO A 225 8.13 16.97 -9.92
CA PRO A 225 9.50 16.66 -10.34
C PRO A 225 10.47 16.42 -9.18
N GLU A 226 10.38 17.22 -8.11
CA GLU A 226 11.25 17.04 -6.94
C GLU A 226 11.01 15.70 -6.22
N ARG A 227 9.76 15.20 -6.22
CA ARG A 227 9.46 13.89 -5.62
C ARG A 227 9.99 12.75 -6.47
N VAL A 228 9.87 12.86 -7.80
CA VAL A 228 10.49 11.92 -8.73
C VAL A 228 12.01 11.87 -8.52
N ARG A 229 12.68 13.02 -8.40
CA ARG A 229 14.12 13.09 -8.13
C ARG A 229 14.48 12.43 -6.81
N ALA A 230 13.74 12.72 -5.74
CA ALA A 230 13.98 12.09 -4.44
C ALA A 230 13.84 10.56 -4.49
N HIS A 231 12.84 10.05 -5.21
CA HIS A 231 12.68 8.61 -5.42
C HIS A 231 13.80 8.01 -6.26
N GLN A 232 14.34 8.74 -7.24
CA GLN A 232 15.51 8.32 -8.01
C GLN A 232 16.78 8.27 -7.15
N GLN A 233 17.03 9.31 -6.35
CA GLN A 233 18.19 9.42 -5.45
C GLN A 233 18.19 8.33 -4.38
N SER A 234 17.02 8.04 -3.80
CA SER A 234 16.88 6.97 -2.80
C SER A 234 16.93 5.56 -3.38
N GLY A 235 16.95 5.41 -4.71
CA GLY A 235 16.91 4.11 -5.38
C GLY A 235 15.53 3.43 -5.36
N ARG A 236 14.49 4.13 -4.89
CA ARG A 236 13.10 3.63 -4.92
C ARG A 236 12.53 3.61 -6.33
N ILE A 237 13.00 4.49 -7.21
CA ILE A 237 12.59 4.53 -8.62
C ILE A 237 13.80 4.51 -9.54
N LYS A 238 13.79 3.62 -10.53
CA LYS A 238 14.70 3.68 -11.67
C LYS A 238 13.88 3.67 -12.95
N SER A 239 14.08 4.68 -13.80
CA SER A 239 13.26 4.89 -14.99
C SER A 239 14.05 4.71 -16.28
N TRP A 240 13.39 4.18 -17.31
CA TRP A 240 13.85 4.16 -18.69
C TRP A 240 12.93 5.06 -19.51
N GLY A 241 13.51 5.79 -20.45
CA GLY A 241 12.76 6.66 -21.33
C GLY A 241 13.18 6.56 -22.78
N ALA A 242 12.20 6.81 -23.64
CA ALA A 242 12.43 7.07 -25.05
C ALA A 242 12.55 8.58 -25.24
N VAL A 243 13.69 9.03 -25.76
CA VAL A 243 14.05 10.45 -25.85
C VAL A 243 14.30 10.83 -27.30
N THR A 244 13.77 11.98 -27.71
CA THR A 244 13.98 12.57 -29.04
C THR A 244 15.30 13.36 -29.09
N PRO A 245 15.81 13.73 -30.29
CA PRO A 245 16.99 14.59 -30.42
C PRO A 245 16.89 15.93 -29.68
N SER A 246 15.67 16.48 -29.54
CA SER A 246 15.43 17.68 -28.73
C SER A 246 15.48 17.45 -27.21
N GLY A 247 15.75 16.22 -26.75
CA GLY A 247 15.79 15.87 -25.33
C GLY A 247 14.41 15.63 -24.71
N ARG A 248 13.34 15.56 -25.52
CA ARG A 248 11.98 15.34 -25.01
C ARG A 248 11.77 13.86 -24.67
N VAL A 249 11.32 13.60 -23.45
CA VAL A 249 10.85 12.27 -23.03
C VAL A 249 9.46 12.02 -23.63
N VAL A 250 9.36 11.01 -24.50
CA VAL A 250 8.10 10.64 -25.21
C VAL A 250 7.63 9.23 -24.89
N GLY A 251 8.44 8.45 -24.17
CA GLY A 251 8.06 7.17 -23.59
C GLY A 251 8.74 7.00 -22.24
N HIS A 252 8.09 6.30 -21.31
CA HIS A 252 8.60 6.06 -19.98
C HIS A 252 8.14 4.69 -19.45
N LEU A 253 9.02 4.05 -18.67
CA LEU A 253 8.72 2.92 -17.80
C LEU A 253 9.59 3.06 -16.54
N ALA A 254 9.04 2.74 -15.38
CA ALA A 254 9.79 2.73 -14.13
C ALA A 254 9.81 1.34 -13.49
N LEU A 255 10.92 1.05 -12.82
CA LEU A 255 11.03 0.08 -11.75
C LEU A 255 10.85 0.81 -10.41
N MET A 256 9.93 0.35 -9.57
CA MET A 256 9.46 1.04 -8.36
C MET A 256 9.52 0.09 -7.16
N LYS A 257 9.95 0.60 -6.00
CA LYS A 257 10.13 -0.16 -4.77
C LYS A 257 9.46 0.53 -3.60
N ASP A 258 8.88 -0.24 -2.69
CA ASP A 258 8.32 0.28 -1.43
C ASP A 258 9.41 0.84 -0.51
N SER A 259 10.59 0.23 -0.54
CA SER A 259 11.79 0.69 0.17
C SER A 259 13.04 0.45 -0.68
N PRO A 260 14.15 1.19 -0.44
CA PRO A 260 15.41 0.98 -1.14
C PRO A 260 15.94 -0.46 -1.03
N THR A 261 15.64 -1.15 0.07
CA THR A 261 16.06 -2.53 0.35
C THR A 261 15.03 -3.58 -0.06
N SER A 262 13.88 -3.20 -0.63
CA SER A 262 12.84 -4.16 -1.00
C SER A 262 13.39 -5.20 -1.99
N PRO A 263 13.18 -6.49 -1.73
CA PRO A 263 13.64 -7.57 -2.60
C PRO A 263 12.76 -7.79 -3.83
N ALA A 264 11.51 -7.33 -3.80
CA ALA A 264 10.63 -7.25 -4.94
C ALA A 264 10.62 -5.84 -5.52
N VAL A 265 10.51 -5.74 -6.84
CA VAL A 265 10.40 -4.47 -7.58
C VAL A 265 9.26 -4.54 -8.57
N GLU A 266 8.40 -3.52 -8.57
CA GLU A 266 7.30 -3.38 -9.52
C GLU A 266 7.83 -2.73 -10.80
N TRP A 267 7.46 -3.22 -11.99
CA TRP A 267 7.51 -2.40 -13.18
C TRP A 267 6.15 -1.78 -13.48
N GLY A 268 6.16 -0.50 -13.80
CA GLY A 268 4.94 0.26 -14.01
C GLY A 268 5.24 1.66 -14.53
N ALA A 269 4.35 2.60 -14.21
CA ALA A 269 4.43 3.98 -14.72
C ALA A 269 4.61 4.04 -16.25
N VAL A 270 4.02 3.06 -16.95
CA VAL A 270 4.24 2.90 -18.39
C VAL A 270 3.39 3.92 -19.14
N VAL A 271 4.07 4.78 -19.89
CA VAL A 271 3.39 5.81 -20.67
C VAL A 271 4.15 6.04 -21.97
N VAL A 272 3.41 6.14 -23.07
CA VAL A 272 3.93 6.52 -24.38
C VAL A 272 3.03 7.61 -24.93
N ASP A 273 3.66 8.71 -25.32
CA ASP A 273 3.01 9.85 -25.95
C ASP A 273 2.19 9.36 -27.16
N PRO A 274 0.92 9.79 -27.32
CA PRO A 274 0.05 9.33 -28.41
C PRO A 274 0.70 9.34 -29.79
N LEU A 275 1.54 10.34 -30.09
CA LEU A 275 2.18 10.50 -31.39
C LEU A 275 3.25 9.42 -31.68
N TRP A 276 3.69 8.66 -30.68
CA TRP A 276 4.75 7.63 -30.80
C TRP A 276 4.27 6.20 -30.48
N ARG A 277 2.96 5.95 -30.35
CA ARG A 277 2.44 4.63 -29.89
C ARG A 277 2.68 3.46 -30.86
N SER A 278 2.83 3.71 -32.16
CA SER A 278 3.03 2.68 -33.18
C SER A 278 4.41 2.01 -33.15
N GLU A 279 5.36 2.55 -32.38
CA GLU A 279 6.77 2.14 -32.41
C GLU A 279 7.13 0.98 -31.45
N GLY A 280 6.13 0.42 -30.77
CA GLY A 280 6.32 -0.67 -29.81
C GLY A 280 7.19 -0.27 -28.60
N LEU A 281 7.27 1.02 -28.28
CA LEU A 281 8.21 1.58 -27.30
C LEU A 281 8.06 0.98 -25.91
N MET A 282 6.83 0.74 -25.45
CA MET A 282 6.59 0.05 -24.18
C MET A 282 7.36 -1.26 -24.09
N LYS A 283 7.31 -2.10 -25.15
CA LYS A 283 7.97 -3.40 -25.16
C LYS A 283 9.49 -3.26 -25.17
N LYS A 284 10.02 -2.27 -25.91
CA LYS A 284 11.46 -1.98 -25.95
C LYS A 284 11.98 -1.49 -24.59
N LEU A 285 11.23 -0.59 -23.94
CA LEU A 285 11.57 -0.08 -22.60
C LEU A 285 11.49 -1.18 -21.54
N LEU A 286 10.45 -2.02 -21.57
CA LEU A 286 10.32 -3.15 -20.65
C LEU A 286 11.44 -4.18 -20.86
N ALA A 287 11.81 -4.47 -22.12
CA ALA A 287 12.95 -5.34 -22.42
C ALA A 287 14.25 -4.80 -21.81
N ALA A 288 14.53 -3.50 -21.95
CA ALA A 288 15.70 -2.86 -21.35
C ALA A 288 15.68 -2.88 -19.81
N ALA A 289 14.51 -2.71 -19.19
CA ALA A 289 14.37 -2.80 -17.74
C ALA A 289 14.59 -4.24 -17.23
N ILE A 290 14.05 -5.24 -17.94
CA ILE A 290 14.27 -6.66 -17.65
C ILE A 290 15.74 -7.04 -17.80
N GLU A 291 16.42 -6.58 -18.85
CA GLU A 291 17.85 -6.84 -19.06
C GLU A 291 18.69 -6.33 -17.87
N SER A 292 18.32 -5.17 -17.33
CA SER A 292 18.99 -4.60 -16.16
C SER A 292 18.86 -5.44 -14.89
N MET A 293 17.89 -6.36 -14.81
CA MET A 293 17.73 -7.24 -13.64
C MET A 293 18.90 -8.22 -13.47
N SER A 294 19.71 -8.45 -14.50
CA SER A 294 20.90 -9.32 -14.42
C SER A 294 21.95 -8.79 -13.43
N GLU A 295 22.08 -7.47 -13.29
CA GLU A 295 23.08 -6.81 -12.43
C GLU A 295 22.52 -6.39 -11.06
N ARG A 296 21.24 -6.71 -10.80
CA ARG A 296 20.47 -6.22 -9.67
C ARG A 296 20.39 -7.23 -8.52
N ALA A 297 20.13 -6.77 -7.30
CA ALA A 297 19.99 -7.66 -6.14
C ALA A 297 18.55 -8.17 -5.96
N GLU A 298 17.57 -7.48 -6.56
CA GLU A 298 16.16 -7.81 -6.43
C GLU A 298 15.84 -9.21 -6.97
N SER A 299 15.10 -9.98 -6.19
CA SER A 299 14.76 -11.37 -6.47
C SER A 299 13.56 -11.50 -7.40
N VAL A 300 12.64 -10.53 -7.35
CA VAL A 300 11.35 -10.57 -8.04
C VAL A 300 11.12 -9.27 -8.79
N LEU A 301 10.74 -9.39 -10.05
CA LEU A 301 10.14 -8.31 -10.82
C LEU A 301 8.65 -8.64 -10.98
N TYR A 302 7.75 -7.70 -10.69
CA TYR A 302 6.31 -7.93 -10.80
C TYR A 302 5.58 -6.74 -11.42
N ALA A 303 4.32 -6.93 -11.81
CA ALA A 303 3.43 -5.85 -12.19
C ALA A 303 1.98 -6.14 -11.81
N HIS A 304 1.23 -5.06 -11.60
CA HIS A 304 -0.21 -5.08 -11.49
C HIS A 304 -0.85 -5.00 -12.88
N ALA A 305 -1.35 -6.13 -13.37
CA ALA A 305 -2.05 -6.22 -14.64
C ALA A 305 -3.57 -6.12 -14.42
N VAL A 306 -4.17 -5.01 -14.86
CA VAL A 306 -5.63 -4.79 -14.82
C VAL A 306 -6.40 -5.89 -15.55
N THR A 307 -7.68 -6.06 -15.18
CA THR A 307 -8.55 -7.11 -15.71
C THR A 307 -9.71 -6.58 -16.52
N SER A 308 -9.93 -5.26 -16.58
CA SER A 308 -10.80 -4.61 -17.57
C SER A 308 -10.40 -4.91 -19.03
N HIS A 309 -9.11 -5.15 -19.29
CA HIS A 309 -8.61 -5.55 -20.60
C HIS A 309 -7.36 -6.44 -20.53
N PRO A 310 -7.08 -7.29 -21.54
CA PRO A 310 -5.94 -8.22 -21.50
C PRO A 310 -4.61 -7.61 -21.97
N TYR A 311 -4.51 -6.30 -22.23
CA TYR A 311 -3.31 -5.72 -22.89
C TYR A 311 -2.02 -5.85 -22.05
N THR A 312 -2.07 -5.47 -20.78
CA THR A 312 -0.93 -5.64 -19.86
C THR A 312 -0.65 -7.11 -19.59
N GLN A 313 -1.68 -7.94 -19.49
CA GLN A 313 -1.56 -9.39 -19.29
C GLN A 313 -0.81 -10.07 -20.45
N LYS A 314 -1.15 -9.73 -21.71
CA LYS A 314 -0.44 -10.21 -22.90
C LYS A 314 1.04 -9.81 -22.90
N THR A 315 1.33 -8.61 -22.40
CA THR A 315 2.71 -8.13 -22.27
C THR A 315 3.46 -8.92 -21.19
N CYS A 316 2.83 -9.15 -20.03
CA CYS A 316 3.36 -10.01 -18.96
C CYS A 316 3.70 -11.40 -19.50
N ASN A 317 2.75 -12.07 -20.16
CA ASN A 317 2.96 -13.40 -20.74
C ASN A 317 4.10 -13.43 -21.76
N ARG A 318 4.21 -12.39 -22.61
CA ARG A 318 5.29 -12.27 -23.60
C ARG A 318 6.68 -12.16 -22.97
N PHE A 319 6.78 -11.59 -21.77
CA PHE A 319 8.03 -11.41 -21.04
C PHE A 319 8.20 -12.41 -19.88
N GLU A 320 7.46 -13.53 -19.93
CA GLU A 320 7.57 -14.67 -18.99
C GLU A 320 7.20 -14.32 -17.54
N PHE A 321 6.33 -13.33 -17.35
CA PHE A 321 5.68 -13.12 -16.06
C PHE A 321 4.51 -14.06 -15.93
N VAL A 322 4.34 -14.60 -14.72
CA VAL A 322 3.30 -15.57 -14.42
C VAL A 322 2.32 -14.94 -13.42
N PRO A 323 1.00 -15.02 -13.64
CA PRO A 323 0.01 -14.60 -12.66
C PRO A 323 0.14 -15.42 -11.36
N THR A 324 0.53 -14.77 -10.26
CA THR A 324 0.74 -15.38 -8.95
C THR A 324 -0.39 -15.09 -7.96
N ALA A 325 -1.07 -13.94 -8.11
CA ALA A 325 -2.25 -13.58 -7.34
C ALA A 325 -3.27 -12.82 -8.19
N LEU A 326 -4.53 -12.83 -7.78
CA LEU A 326 -5.61 -12.01 -8.31
C LEU A 326 -6.27 -11.28 -7.14
N LEU A 327 -6.01 -9.98 -7.06
CA LEU A 327 -6.47 -9.11 -5.99
C LEU A 327 -7.73 -8.38 -6.47
N LEU A 328 -8.85 -8.70 -5.82
CA LEU A 328 -10.16 -8.21 -6.19
C LEU A 328 -10.37 -6.79 -5.68
N GLY A 329 -10.88 -5.89 -6.53
CA GLY A 329 -11.26 -4.53 -6.12
C GLY A 329 -10.09 -3.63 -5.68
N PHE A 330 -8.88 -3.88 -6.18
CA PHE A 330 -7.65 -3.20 -5.77
C PHE A 330 -7.63 -1.70 -6.10
N ILE A 331 -7.99 -1.33 -7.34
CA ILE A 331 -7.90 0.06 -7.82
C ILE A 331 -9.29 0.71 -7.85
N VAL A 332 -9.40 1.98 -7.43
CA VAL A 332 -10.64 2.77 -7.53
C VAL A 332 -10.91 3.27 -8.95
N ASP A 333 -12.20 3.52 -9.23
CA ASP A 333 -12.86 3.92 -10.49
C ASP A 333 -12.39 5.26 -11.12
N ASN A 334 -11.22 5.77 -10.75
CA ASN A 334 -10.84 7.17 -10.99
C ASN A 334 -9.75 7.33 -12.06
N ILE A 335 -9.12 6.24 -12.51
CA ILE A 335 -8.07 6.32 -13.53
C ILE A 335 -8.74 6.48 -14.90
N ARG A 336 -8.42 7.56 -15.61
CA ARG A 336 -8.89 7.76 -16.99
C ARG A 336 -7.71 8.01 -17.90
N PHE A 337 -7.49 7.14 -18.87
CA PHE A 337 -6.51 7.39 -19.90
C PHE A 337 -7.10 8.24 -21.03
N ARG A 338 -6.47 9.36 -21.37
CA ARG A 338 -6.97 10.21 -22.47
C ARG A 338 -6.85 9.48 -23.81
N GLY A 339 -8.00 9.17 -24.42
CA GLY A 339 -8.09 8.49 -25.72
C GLY A 339 -8.30 6.97 -25.65
N ILE A 340 -8.53 6.39 -24.47
CA ILE A 340 -9.04 5.02 -24.31
C ILE A 340 -10.43 5.13 -23.66
N GLN A 341 -11.46 4.52 -24.27
CA GLN A 341 -12.78 4.44 -23.63
C GLN A 341 -12.76 3.33 -22.58
N GLU A 342 -12.88 3.71 -21.31
CA GLU A 342 -13.03 2.79 -20.19
C GLU A 342 -14.46 2.89 -19.65
N ASN A 343 -15.19 1.76 -19.65
CA ASN A 343 -16.50 1.66 -19.00
C ASN A 343 -16.28 1.36 -17.52
N ALA A 344 -16.57 2.30 -16.64
CA ALA A 344 -16.16 2.15 -15.25
C ALA A 344 -17.27 2.57 -14.30
N ALA A 345 -17.83 1.56 -13.62
CA ALA A 345 -18.80 1.67 -12.52
C ALA A 345 -18.41 0.75 -11.35
N TYR A 346 -17.20 0.16 -11.39
CA TYR A 346 -16.75 -0.88 -10.47
C TYR A 346 -15.26 -0.72 -10.14
N ARG A 347 -14.85 -1.14 -8.94
CA ARG A 347 -13.44 -1.19 -8.53
C ARG A 347 -12.68 -2.22 -9.39
N GLU A 348 -11.54 -1.81 -9.93
CA GLU A 348 -10.75 -2.61 -10.86
C GLU A 348 -10.00 -3.72 -10.11
N THR A 349 -10.10 -4.93 -10.68
CA THR A 349 -9.43 -6.14 -10.19
C THR A 349 -8.12 -6.32 -10.95
N ILE A 350 -7.08 -6.81 -10.29
CA ILE A 350 -5.76 -6.94 -10.89
C ILE A 350 -5.17 -8.34 -10.71
N PHE A 351 -4.42 -8.81 -11.70
CA PHE A 351 -3.44 -9.86 -11.50
C PHE A 351 -2.13 -9.26 -11.01
N VAL A 352 -1.53 -9.86 -9.99
CA VAL A 352 -0.10 -9.71 -9.72
C VAL A 352 0.62 -10.71 -10.61
N ALA A 353 1.38 -10.21 -11.59
CA ALA A 353 2.17 -11.03 -12.49
C ALA A 353 3.65 -10.91 -12.14
N SER A 354 4.28 -12.02 -11.76
CA SER A 354 5.63 -12.04 -11.19
C SER A 354 6.59 -12.87 -12.04
N ARG A 355 7.87 -12.48 -12.02
CA ARG A 355 8.99 -13.23 -12.58
C ARG A 355 10.14 -13.27 -11.59
N LEU A 356 10.63 -14.47 -11.31
CA LEU A 356 11.76 -14.68 -10.40
C LEU A 356 13.08 -14.49 -11.17
N PHE A 357 13.98 -13.67 -10.64
CA PHE A 357 15.32 -13.42 -11.17
C PHE A 357 16.42 -14.00 -10.28
N ARG A 358 16.12 -14.29 -9.01
CA ARG A 358 17.02 -14.94 -8.06
C ARG A 358 16.30 -16.11 -7.39
N THR A 359 17.07 -17.08 -6.91
CA THR A 359 16.54 -18.15 -6.07
C THR A 359 15.99 -17.55 -4.78
N LEU A 360 14.76 -17.92 -4.43
CA LEU A 360 14.16 -17.55 -3.15
C LEU A 360 14.90 -18.25 -2.00
N PRO A 361 14.90 -17.67 -0.78
CA PRO A 361 15.47 -18.32 0.40
C PRO A 361 14.96 -19.76 0.56
N GLN A 362 15.85 -20.73 0.76
CA GLN A 362 15.42 -22.11 1.01
C GLN A 362 14.92 -22.24 2.46
N GLN A 363 13.62 -22.43 2.61
CA GLN A 363 12.94 -22.57 3.91
C GLN A 363 11.92 -23.70 3.84
N ARG A 364 11.65 -24.31 4.99
CA ARG A 364 10.60 -25.31 5.10
C ARG A 364 9.24 -24.61 5.05
N LEU A 365 8.34 -25.09 4.19
CA LEU A 365 6.97 -24.56 4.10
C LEU A 365 5.95 -25.47 4.79
N TYR A 366 4.90 -24.86 5.30
CA TYR A 366 3.81 -25.49 6.06
C TYR A 366 2.45 -25.24 5.38
N PRO A 367 2.23 -25.71 4.14
CA PRO A 367 1.00 -25.42 3.41
C PRO A 367 -0.23 -26.05 4.09
N PRO A 368 -1.34 -25.29 4.28
CA PRO A 368 -2.59 -25.86 4.78
C PRO A 368 -3.07 -27.01 3.89
N PRO A 369 -3.47 -28.18 4.46
CA PRO A 369 -3.80 -29.36 3.67
C PRO A 369 -4.87 -29.13 2.60
N TRP A 370 -5.89 -28.32 2.91
CA TRP A 370 -6.99 -28.02 1.98
C TRP A 370 -6.60 -27.06 0.84
N HIS A 371 -5.48 -26.33 0.98
CA HIS A 371 -4.93 -25.47 -0.08
C HIS A 371 -3.75 -26.07 -0.81
N ARG A 372 -3.24 -27.24 -0.37
CA ARG A 372 -1.97 -27.81 -0.82
C ARG A 372 -1.88 -27.92 -2.35
N GLU A 373 -2.92 -28.41 -3.02
CA GLU A 373 -2.92 -28.55 -4.48
C GLU A 373 -2.88 -27.19 -5.20
N THR A 374 -3.64 -26.21 -4.69
CA THR A 374 -3.64 -24.84 -5.22
C THR A 374 -2.28 -24.19 -5.05
N ILE A 375 -1.69 -24.29 -3.87
CA ILE A 375 -0.35 -23.77 -3.56
C ILE A 375 0.71 -24.45 -4.43
N ALA A 376 0.64 -25.78 -4.58
CA ALA A 376 1.56 -26.51 -5.44
C ALA A 376 1.52 -26.02 -6.89
N ARG A 377 0.32 -25.78 -7.45
CA ARG A 377 0.18 -25.23 -8.82
C ARG A 377 0.66 -23.77 -8.92
N LEU A 378 0.41 -22.95 -7.91
CA LEU A 378 0.90 -21.57 -7.86
C LEU A 378 2.44 -21.51 -7.88
N LEU A 379 3.09 -22.33 -7.05
CA LEU A 379 4.55 -22.41 -6.96
C LEU A 379 5.14 -23.04 -8.24
N ALA A 380 4.54 -24.10 -8.77
CA ALA A 380 4.98 -24.73 -10.01
C ALA A 380 4.94 -23.77 -11.20
N GLY A 381 3.97 -22.85 -11.23
CA GLY A 381 3.90 -21.78 -12.23
C GLY A 381 5.15 -20.88 -12.23
N SER A 382 5.84 -20.75 -11.11
CA SER A 382 7.11 -20.00 -10.99
C SER A 382 8.34 -20.91 -10.94
N GLY A 383 8.21 -22.19 -11.31
CA GLY A 383 9.32 -23.14 -11.34
C GLY A 383 9.74 -23.67 -9.97
N LEU A 384 8.88 -23.57 -8.95
CA LEU A 384 9.14 -24.03 -7.59
C LEU A 384 8.36 -25.32 -7.29
N SER A 385 9.00 -26.26 -6.59
CA SER A 385 8.39 -27.52 -6.15
C SER A 385 7.97 -27.40 -4.68
N LEU A 386 6.66 -27.54 -4.41
CA LEU A 386 6.17 -27.54 -3.03
C LEU A 386 6.74 -28.75 -2.26
N ASP A 387 6.86 -29.91 -2.89
CA ASP A 387 7.38 -31.11 -2.23
C ASP A 387 8.84 -30.89 -1.78
N ASP A 388 9.69 -30.30 -2.62
CA ASP A 388 11.09 -30.00 -2.28
C ASP A 388 11.16 -28.99 -1.11
N LEU A 389 10.29 -27.98 -1.11
CA LEU A 389 10.25 -26.94 -0.08
C LEU A 389 9.66 -27.47 1.24
N THR A 390 8.72 -28.41 1.22
CA THR A 390 8.22 -29.06 2.44
C THR A 390 9.22 -30.05 3.04
N ALA A 391 10.06 -30.66 2.19
CA ALA A 391 11.13 -31.57 2.57
C ALA A 391 12.44 -30.87 2.95
N ALA A 392 12.58 -29.59 2.63
CA ALA A 392 13.77 -28.81 2.94
C ALA A 392 14.07 -28.83 4.45
N ALA A 393 15.36 -28.96 4.77
CA ALA A 393 15.83 -28.84 6.14
C ALA A 393 15.77 -27.36 6.56
N GLY A 394 14.71 -27.00 7.30
CA GLY A 394 14.57 -25.71 7.98
C GLY A 394 14.78 -25.89 9.48
N GLY A 395 15.59 -25.01 10.08
CA GLY A 395 16.08 -25.10 11.46
C GLY A 395 15.03 -24.91 12.56
N GLU A 396 15.37 -25.53 13.70
CA GLU A 396 14.70 -25.61 15.00
C GLU A 396 13.34 -26.33 15.06
N ALA A 397 13.21 -27.17 16.10
CA ALA A 397 11.97 -27.84 16.48
C ALA A 397 10.84 -26.81 16.58
N ALA A 398 9.58 -27.26 16.48
CA ALA A 398 8.40 -26.42 16.74
C ALA A 398 8.66 -25.54 17.97
N ALA A 399 9.03 -24.28 17.72
CA ALA A 399 9.26 -23.33 18.77
C ALA A 399 7.93 -23.21 19.52
N GLU A 400 7.96 -23.05 20.83
CA GLU A 400 6.74 -22.75 21.58
C GLU A 400 6.03 -21.59 20.88
N LEU A 401 4.74 -21.80 20.56
CA LEU A 401 3.91 -20.80 19.90
C LEU A 401 4.08 -19.48 20.66
N PRO A 402 4.61 -18.43 20.01
CA PRO A 402 4.76 -17.14 20.66
C PRO A 402 3.42 -16.72 21.26
N ALA A 403 3.41 -16.18 22.47
CA ALA A 403 2.15 -15.75 23.08
C ALA A 403 1.44 -14.67 22.23
N GLN A 404 2.22 -13.88 21.48
CA GLN A 404 1.75 -12.71 20.75
C GLN A 404 2.15 -12.73 19.28
N SER A 405 1.24 -12.28 18.44
CA SER A 405 1.41 -12.11 17.00
C SER A 405 2.02 -10.74 16.68
N THR A 406 2.77 -10.66 15.59
CA THR A 406 3.25 -9.39 15.04
C THR A 406 2.45 -9.04 13.80
N PHE A 407 1.96 -7.81 13.73
CA PHE A 407 1.19 -7.30 12.59
C PHE A 407 1.84 -6.04 12.04
N ALA A 408 1.84 -5.88 10.71
CA ALA A 408 2.11 -4.63 10.04
C ALA A 408 0.88 -4.23 9.22
N THR A 409 0.17 -3.18 9.66
CA THR A 409 -1.02 -2.68 8.96
C THR A 409 -0.72 -1.40 8.21
N MET A 410 -1.02 -1.39 6.92
CA MET A 410 -0.99 -0.21 6.07
C MET A 410 -2.37 0.05 5.48
N THR A 411 -2.90 1.26 5.69
CA THR A 411 -4.11 1.73 5.00
C THR A 411 -3.74 2.68 3.88
N ILE A 412 -4.21 2.40 2.66
CA ILE A 412 -3.98 3.25 1.50
C ILE A 412 -5.26 4.03 1.20
N ALA A 413 -5.39 5.19 1.83
CA ALA A 413 -6.61 6.00 1.79
C ALA A 413 -7.03 6.43 0.37
N SER A 414 -6.07 6.67 -0.54
CA SER A 414 -6.36 7.10 -1.93
C SER A 414 -7.13 6.08 -2.75
N ILE A 415 -7.02 4.80 -2.40
CA ILE A 415 -7.74 3.69 -3.03
C ILE A 415 -8.63 2.94 -2.03
N ASN A 416 -8.73 3.39 -0.79
CA ASN A 416 -9.56 2.81 0.29
C ASN A 416 -9.37 1.29 0.49
N ILE A 417 -8.12 0.82 0.54
CA ILE A 417 -7.77 -0.56 0.90
C ILE A 417 -6.90 -0.61 2.16
N ALA A 418 -6.84 -1.77 2.80
CA ALA A 418 -5.87 -2.08 3.84
C ALA A 418 -5.05 -3.32 3.48
N ILE A 419 -3.78 -3.32 3.85
CA ILE A 419 -2.84 -4.45 3.72
C ILE A 419 -2.36 -4.78 5.14
N LEU A 420 -2.52 -6.05 5.52
CA LEU A 420 -2.10 -6.61 6.80
C LEU A 420 -1.05 -7.66 6.49
N ASP A 421 0.20 -7.40 6.86
CA ASP A 421 1.25 -8.41 6.82
C ASP A 421 1.46 -8.97 8.23
N VAL A 422 1.65 -10.28 8.34
CA VAL A 422 1.82 -10.97 9.63
C VAL A 422 3.22 -11.58 9.70
N PRO A 423 4.24 -10.85 10.17
CA PRO A 423 5.60 -11.38 10.27
C PRO A 423 5.77 -12.59 11.19
N ALA A 424 4.91 -12.74 12.19
CA ALA A 424 4.94 -13.88 13.10
C ALA A 424 3.54 -14.15 13.68
N VAL A 425 3.11 -15.41 13.64
CA VAL A 425 1.85 -15.87 14.22
C VAL A 425 2.07 -16.28 15.68
N GLY A 426 1.24 -15.73 16.58
CA GLY A 426 1.19 -16.10 17.98
C GLY A 426 -0.15 -16.71 18.41
N ALA A 427 -0.25 -17.10 19.67
CA ALA A 427 -1.45 -17.72 20.26
C ALA A 427 -2.68 -16.80 20.26
N ASP A 428 -2.46 -15.48 20.23
CA ASP A 428 -3.50 -14.46 20.18
C ASP A 428 -4.00 -14.15 18.75
N PHE A 429 -3.42 -14.76 17.71
CA PHE A 429 -3.63 -14.39 16.30
C PHE A 429 -5.11 -14.25 15.92
N ALA A 430 -5.93 -15.25 16.25
CA ALA A 430 -7.35 -15.23 15.90
C ALA A 430 -8.11 -14.05 16.55
N ALA A 431 -7.76 -13.72 17.79
CA ALA A 431 -8.35 -12.60 18.51
C ALA A 431 -7.92 -11.25 17.90
N VAL A 432 -6.61 -11.09 17.66
CA VAL A 432 -6.02 -9.86 17.10
C VAL A 432 -6.47 -9.63 15.66
N LEU A 433 -6.44 -10.65 14.80
CA LEU A 433 -6.96 -10.53 13.43
C LEU A 433 -8.45 -10.20 13.41
N GLY A 434 -9.24 -10.86 14.26
CA GLY A 434 -10.67 -10.57 14.38
C GLY A 434 -10.93 -9.14 14.83
N PHE A 435 -10.13 -8.62 15.76
CA PHE A 435 -10.21 -7.22 16.15
C PHE A 435 -9.86 -6.29 14.98
N GLU A 436 -8.72 -6.53 14.34
CA GLU A 436 -8.21 -5.66 13.28
C GLU A 436 -9.15 -5.65 12.07
N LEU A 437 -9.76 -6.79 11.73
CA LEU A 437 -10.80 -6.85 10.72
C LEU A 437 -12.00 -5.97 11.11
N ARG A 438 -12.53 -6.09 12.34
CA ARG A 438 -13.65 -5.24 12.81
C ARG A 438 -13.29 -3.77 12.75
N ARG A 439 -12.04 -3.41 13.11
CA ARG A 439 -11.52 -2.04 13.00
C ARG A 439 -11.65 -1.48 11.60
N LEU A 440 -11.12 -2.22 10.63
CA LEU A 440 -11.07 -1.80 9.24
C LEU A 440 -12.46 -1.79 8.61
N CYS A 441 -13.32 -2.73 8.98
CA CYS A 441 -14.71 -2.76 8.56
C CYS A 441 -15.49 -1.55 9.07
N ARG A 442 -15.32 -1.19 10.36
CA ARG A 442 -15.92 0.03 10.94
C ARG A 442 -15.43 1.28 10.23
N ALA A 443 -14.12 1.37 9.96
CA ALA A 443 -13.50 2.44 9.18
C ALA A 443 -13.94 2.50 7.69
N ARG A 444 -14.87 1.64 7.27
CA ARG A 444 -15.39 1.50 5.91
C ARG A 444 -14.30 1.32 4.86
N VAL A 445 -13.23 0.59 5.21
CA VAL A 445 -12.24 0.14 4.23
C VAL A 445 -12.91 -0.84 3.28
N ASP A 446 -12.73 -0.65 1.97
CA ASP A 446 -13.52 -1.40 0.97
C ASP A 446 -13.04 -2.85 0.81
N VAL A 447 -11.72 -3.04 0.81
CA VAL A 447 -11.05 -4.32 0.66
C VAL A 447 -9.87 -4.42 1.61
N ILE A 448 -9.74 -5.57 2.27
CA ILE A 448 -8.66 -5.85 3.22
C ILE A 448 -7.87 -7.04 2.69
N TYR A 449 -6.58 -6.87 2.45
CA TYR A 449 -5.65 -7.91 2.05
C TYR A 449 -4.83 -8.36 3.26
N LEU A 450 -4.66 -9.66 3.42
CA LEU A 450 -3.89 -10.29 4.49
C LEU A 450 -2.80 -11.17 3.89
N THR A 451 -1.55 -10.98 4.30
CA THR A 451 -0.42 -11.81 3.89
C THR A 451 0.09 -12.63 5.06
N LEU A 452 0.13 -13.96 4.89
CA LEU A 452 0.68 -14.91 5.86
C LEU A 452 1.91 -15.61 5.25
N ASP A 453 3.00 -15.77 6.01
CA ASP A 453 4.19 -16.48 5.51
C ASP A 453 4.00 -17.99 5.57
N LEU A 454 4.13 -18.69 4.43
CA LEU A 454 4.11 -20.16 4.39
C LEU A 454 5.28 -20.81 5.14
N ALA A 455 6.34 -20.05 5.44
CA ALA A 455 7.46 -20.52 6.24
C ALA A 455 7.18 -20.49 7.76
N ASP A 456 6.09 -19.87 8.22
CA ASP A 456 5.68 -19.90 9.63
C ASP A 456 5.09 -21.28 9.97
N PRO A 457 5.61 -22.01 10.98
CA PRO A 457 5.08 -23.31 11.40
C PRO A 457 3.61 -23.29 11.83
N ASN A 458 3.08 -22.12 12.23
CA ASN A 458 1.72 -21.95 12.73
C ASN A 458 0.76 -21.40 11.65
N VAL A 459 1.22 -21.29 10.39
CA VAL A 459 0.42 -20.73 9.29
C VAL A 459 -0.86 -21.53 9.02
N GLU A 460 -0.89 -22.84 9.28
CA GLU A 460 -2.09 -23.65 9.08
C GLU A 460 -3.27 -23.16 9.95
N ASP A 461 -3.03 -22.97 11.25
CA ASP A 461 -4.03 -22.46 12.18
C ASP A 461 -4.37 -20.99 11.88
N ALA A 462 -3.39 -20.19 11.48
CA ALA A 462 -3.62 -18.80 11.08
C ALA A 462 -4.52 -18.68 9.83
N VAL A 463 -4.28 -19.51 8.81
CA VAL A 463 -5.12 -19.58 7.62
C VAL A 463 -6.54 -19.98 7.99
N LYS A 464 -6.69 -20.98 8.86
CA LYS A 464 -8.00 -21.40 9.36
C LYS A 464 -8.73 -20.24 10.06
N ALA A 465 -8.05 -19.55 10.98
CA ALA A 465 -8.62 -18.41 11.70
C ALA A 465 -9.02 -17.25 10.76
N ALA A 466 -8.22 -16.97 9.73
CA ALA A 466 -8.55 -15.97 8.72
C ALA A 466 -9.79 -16.37 7.91
N GLU A 467 -9.87 -17.63 7.48
CA GLU A 467 -11.04 -18.15 6.75
C GLU A 467 -12.32 -18.13 7.58
N ASP A 468 -12.23 -18.50 8.86
CA ASP A 468 -13.36 -18.45 9.79
C ASP A 468 -13.89 -17.00 9.98
N LEU A 469 -13.04 -15.99 9.74
CA LEU A 469 -13.40 -14.57 9.72
C LEU A 469 -13.88 -14.06 8.35
N GLY A 470 -13.88 -14.90 7.32
CA GLY A 470 -14.37 -14.58 5.99
C GLY A 470 -13.30 -14.14 4.98
N PHE A 471 -12.01 -14.23 5.33
CA PHE A 471 -10.96 -14.09 4.33
C PHE A 471 -10.94 -15.30 3.40
N PHE A 472 -10.59 -15.09 2.13
CA PHE A 472 -10.41 -16.17 1.17
C PHE A 472 -9.14 -15.98 0.35
N LEU A 473 -8.60 -17.08 -0.18
CA LEU A 473 -7.34 -17.08 -0.90
C LEU A 473 -7.39 -16.15 -2.14
N GLY A 474 -6.37 -15.31 -2.28
CA GLY A 474 -6.12 -14.45 -3.45
C GLY A 474 -4.92 -14.89 -4.29
N GLY A 475 -4.05 -15.75 -3.76
CA GLY A 475 -2.88 -16.30 -4.46
C GLY A 475 -1.63 -16.19 -3.58
N TRP A 476 -0.46 -16.02 -4.19
CA TRP A 476 0.79 -15.82 -3.46
C TRP A 476 1.61 -14.66 -4.04
N LEU A 477 2.39 -14.03 -3.16
CA LEU A 477 3.15 -12.82 -3.41
C LEU A 477 4.63 -13.07 -3.08
N PRO A 478 5.45 -13.50 -4.05
CA PRO A 478 6.87 -13.76 -3.79
C PRO A 478 7.59 -12.48 -3.39
N MET A 479 8.32 -12.55 -2.26
CA MET A 479 9.13 -11.47 -1.69
C MET A 479 8.33 -10.19 -1.35
N GLN A 480 7.05 -10.33 -1.02
CA GLN A 480 6.10 -9.24 -0.77
C GLN A 480 5.18 -9.53 0.45
N PRO A 481 5.59 -9.14 1.67
CA PRO A 481 6.99 -8.86 2.05
C PRO A 481 7.78 -10.16 2.28
N PHE A 482 7.09 -11.29 2.48
CA PHE A 482 7.70 -12.58 2.80
C PHE A 482 8.19 -13.31 1.54
N ALA A 483 9.18 -14.19 1.72
CA ALA A 483 9.67 -15.01 0.62
C ALA A 483 8.56 -15.86 -0.01
N TYR A 484 7.69 -16.42 0.84
CA TYR A 484 6.57 -17.28 0.45
C TYR A 484 5.24 -16.78 1.02
N GLY A 485 4.95 -15.50 0.83
CA GLY A 485 3.71 -14.88 1.30
C GLY A 485 2.47 -15.42 0.59
N LEU A 486 1.53 -15.98 1.34
CA LEU A 486 0.19 -16.37 0.88
C LEU A 486 -0.77 -15.20 1.11
N ALA A 487 -1.39 -14.73 0.03
CA ALA A 487 -2.31 -13.60 0.08
C ALA A 487 -3.75 -14.07 0.22
N PHE A 488 -4.46 -13.47 1.15
CA PHE A 488 -5.89 -13.59 1.39
C PHE A 488 -6.55 -12.22 1.26
N GLN A 489 -7.86 -12.23 1.03
CA GLN A 489 -8.62 -11.01 0.85
C GLN A 489 -10.01 -11.12 1.49
N TYR A 490 -10.50 -9.99 1.99
CA TYR A 490 -11.83 -9.80 2.55
C TYR A 490 -12.49 -8.62 1.84
N LEU A 491 -13.68 -8.85 1.28
CA LEU A 491 -14.48 -7.83 0.60
C LEU A 491 -15.54 -7.30 1.57
N ASN A 492 -15.35 -6.08 2.08
CA ASN A 492 -16.23 -5.50 3.11
C ASN A 492 -17.47 -4.84 2.47
N THR A 493 -17.26 -3.78 1.72
CA THR A 493 -18.33 -2.96 1.07
C THR A 493 -18.36 -3.13 -0.45
N THR A 494 -17.46 -3.95 -0.99
CA THR A 494 -17.28 -4.14 -2.44
C THR A 494 -17.88 -5.46 -2.92
N LYS A 495 -18.55 -5.42 -4.06
CA LYS A 495 -18.94 -6.62 -4.81
C LYS A 495 -18.17 -6.67 -6.13
N VAL A 496 -17.67 -7.85 -6.49
CA VAL A 496 -16.95 -8.06 -7.74
C VAL A 496 -17.71 -9.05 -8.62
N ASP A 497 -17.99 -8.65 -9.85
CA ASP A 497 -18.51 -9.56 -10.87
C ASP A 497 -17.36 -10.20 -11.64
N PHE A 498 -17.19 -11.51 -11.46
CA PHE A 498 -16.15 -12.28 -12.15
C PHE A 498 -16.33 -12.30 -13.66
N ASN A 499 -17.51 -11.99 -14.21
CA ASN A 499 -17.69 -11.87 -15.65
C ASN A 499 -16.91 -10.70 -16.26
N ASN A 500 -16.62 -9.67 -15.45
CA ASN A 500 -15.87 -8.49 -15.89
C ASN A 500 -14.34 -8.68 -15.80
N ILE A 501 -13.86 -9.81 -15.26
CA ILE A 501 -12.43 -10.11 -15.13
C ILE A 501 -11.95 -10.77 -16.43
N ALA A 502 -11.29 -10.03 -17.32
CA ALA A 502 -10.61 -10.59 -18.48
C ALA A 502 -9.34 -11.36 -18.05
N THR A 503 -9.07 -12.46 -18.73
CA THR A 503 -7.92 -13.34 -18.47
C THR A 503 -7.17 -13.65 -19.76
N ASP A 504 -5.84 -13.60 -19.72
CA ASP A 504 -4.96 -14.02 -20.81
C ASP A 504 -4.02 -15.15 -20.32
N GLY A 505 -4.15 -16.34 -20.91
CA GLY A 505 -3.36 -17.53 -20.57
C GLY A 505 -4.05 -18.50 -19.59
N ASP A 506 -3.56 -19.74 -19.57
CA ASP A 506 -4.12 -20.84 -18.76
C ASP A 506 -4.05 -20.55 -17.26
N GLN A 507 -2.90 -20.08 -16.78
CA GLN A 507 -2.69 -19.75 -15.37
C GLN A 507 -3.67 -18.69 -14.87
N ALA A 508 -3.89 -17.61 -15.63
CA ALA A 508 -4.84 -16.54 -15.27
C ALA A 508 -6.28 -17.06 -15.22
N GLY A 509 -6.70 -17.84 -16.23
CA GLY A 509 -8.03 -18.44 -16.29
C GLY A 509 -8.28 -19.42 -15.14
N TRP A 510 -7.30 -20.27 -14.83
CA TRP A 510 -7.36 -21.18 -13.70
C TRP A 510 -7.44 -20.44 -12.36
N LEU A 511 -6.57 -19.44 -12.14
CA LEU A 511 -6.51 -18.68 -10.89
C LEU A 511 -7.82 -17.94 -10.62
N LYS A 512 -8.38 -17.28 -11.63
CA LYS A 512 -9.73 -16.69 -11.57
C LYS A 512 -10.78 -17.70 -11.14
N GLY A 513 -10.73 -18.90 -11.71
CA GLY A 513 -11.67 -19.99 -11.39
C GLY A 513 -11.53 -20.49 -9.95
N VAL A 514 -10.30 -20.62 -9.44
CA VAL A 514 -10.02 -20.97 -8.05
C VAL A 514 -10.58 -19.92 -7.11
N ILE A 515 -10.23 -18.65 -7.31
CA ILE A 515 -10.61 -17.57 -6.39
C ILE A 515 -12.12 -17.38 -6.35
N ARG A 516 -12.82 -17.55 -7.48
CA ARG A 516 -14.28 -17.57 -7.49
C ARG A 516 -14.86 -18.67 -6.60
N ARG A 517 -14.29 -19.89 -6.67
CA ARG A 517 -14.74 -21.01 -5.82
C ARG A 517 -14.40 -20.77 -4.35
N GLU A 518 -13.24 -20.18 -4.07
CA GLU A 518 -12.83 -19.86 -2.70
C GLU A 518 -13.73 -18.81 -2.06
N GLN A 519 -14.04 -17.72 -2.78
CA GLN A 519 -15.02 -16.74 -2.32
C GLN A 519 -16.37 -17.41 -2.04
N GLN A 520 -16.86 -18.23 -2.98
CA GLN A 520 -18.14 -18.94 -2.79
C GLN A 520 -18.07 -19.89 -1.59
N ARG A 521 -16.99 -20.64 -1.41
CA ARG A 521 -16.81 -21.58 -0.28
C ARG A 521 -16.94 -20.86 1.06
N ILE A 522 -16.24 -19.74 1.19
CA ILE A 522 -16.23 -18.94 2.42
C ILE A 522 -17.59 -18.26 2.65
N GLU A 523 -18.19 -17.64 1.63
CA GLU A 523 -19.53 -17.06 1.75
C GLU A 523 -20.60 -18.11 2.12
N HIS A 524 -20.61 -19.28 1.49
CA HIS A 524 -21.59 -20.34 1.82
C HIS A 524 -21.37 -20.95 3.21
N GLY A 525 -20.10 -21.06 3.64
CA GLY A 525 -19.74 -21.53 4.98
C GLY A 525 -20.19 -20.59 6.09
N LEU A 526 -20.12 -19.28 5.85
CA LEU A 526 -20.58 -18.25 6.79
C LEU A 526 -22.11 -18.15 6.88
N TYR A 527 -22.82 -18.35 5.75
CA TYR A 527 -24.28 -18.15 5.67
C TYR A 527 -25.11 -19.45 5.64
N GLY A 528 -24.52 -20.61 5.96
CA GLY A 528 -25.26 -21.86 6.14
C GLY A 528 -26.09 -22.29 4.92
N GLY A 529 -25.62 -22.04 3.70
CA GLY A 529 -26.32 -22.40 2.47
C GLY A 529 -27.57 -21.55 2.16
N HIS A 530 -27.72 -20.37 2.76
CA HIS A 530 -28.67 -19.35 2.30
C HIS A 530 -27.94 -18.20 1.60
N ALA A 531 -28.44 -17.77 0.45
CA ALA A 531 -27.83 -16.76 -0.40
C ALA A 531 -27.59 -15.44 0.37
N PRO A 532 -26.49 -14.71 0.09
CA PRO A 532 -26.12 -13.52 0.85
C PRO A 532 -27.11 -12.39 0.58
N GLY A 533 -27.81 -11.92 1.63
CA GLY A 533 -28.75 -10.80 1.50
C GLY A 533 -29.71 -10.54 2.65
N ALA A 534 -29.74 -11.37 3.71
CA ALA A 534 -30.54 -11.08 4.89
C ALA A 534 -29.62 -10.79 6.08
N CYS A 535 -29.59 -9.54 6.53
CA CYS A 535 -29.17 -9.22 7.90
C CYS A 535 -30.03 -10.05 8.87
N PRO A 536 -29.45 -10.74 9.86
CA PRO A 536 -30.22 -11.17 11.01
C PRO A 536 -30.60 -9.92 11.84
N ASP A 537 -31.87 -9.85 12.22
CA ASP A 537 -32.45 -8.77 13.04
C ASP A 537 -31.71 -8.53 14.37
#